data_AF-A0A2V9D0B2-F1
#
_entry.id   AF-A0A2V9D0B2-F1
#
_cell.length_a   1.000
_cell.length_b   1.000
_cell.length_c   1.000
_cell.angle_alpha   90.00
_cell.angle_beta   90.00
_cell.angle_gamma   90.00
#
_symmetry.space_group_name_H-M   'P 1'
#
loop_
_entity.id
_entity.type
_entity.pdbx_description
1 polymer ?
#
loop_
_entity_poly.entity_id
_entity_poly.type
_entity_poly.pdbx_seq_one_letter_code
_entity_poly.pdbx_strand_id
1 'polypeptide(L)'
;MAVSKPLRDGIDDSQENDHKEVHNHQPLPSHGTGGEQDDAVQTSVGPLTNTWDGPRFPGVGATLYAPPDTNMAVGPNHIHQTVNSRYAIYTKSGTLVAGPNSLSSLWAPLGSANGCATNNAGDVVAQYDKLADRFLVT
;
A
#
# COMPACT_ATOMS: atom_id res chain seq x y z
N MET A 1 24.64 -24.00 0.26
CA MET A 1 24.00 -22.90 -0.49
C MET A 1 23.16 -23.55 -1.57
N ALA A 2 21.84 -23.45 -1.51
CA ALA A 2 20.97 -24.06 -2.53
C ALA A 2 19.93 -23.03 -2.96
N VAL A 3 19.93 -22.75 -4.26
CA VAL A 3 18.95 -21.90 -4.95
C VAL A 3 17.95 -22.83 -5.62
N SER A 4 16.65 -22.60 -5.43
CA SER A 4 15.61 -23.40 -6.08
C SER A 4 15.42 -22.98 -7.54
N LYS A 5 14.92 -23.92 -8.35
CA LYS A 5 14.69 -23.74 -9.79
C LYS A 5 13.53 -22.76 -10.05
N PRO A 6 13.50 -22.09 -11.21
CA PRO A 6 12.44 -21.16 -11.55
C PRO A 6 11.12 -21.90 -11.82
N LEU A 7 10.01 -21.27 -11.41
CA LEU A 7 8.63 -21.79 -11.43
C LEU A 7 8.09 -22.15 -12.82
N ARG A 8 8.88 -21.97 -13.87
CA ARG A 8 8.46 -22.17 -15.26
C ARG A 8 8.66 -23.59 -15.77
N ASP A 9 9.49 -24.38 -15.08
CA ASP A 9 9.74 -25.79 -15.41
C ASP A 9 8.76 -26.71 -14.68
N GLY A 10 7.48 -26.34 -14.70
CA GLY A 10 6.38 -27.01 -14.01
C GLY A 10 6.34 -28.52 -14.24
N ILE A 11 5.93 -29.18 -13.15
CA ILE A 11 5.76 -30.61 -12.93
C ILE A 11 4.96 -31.27 -14.05
N ASP A 12 5.43 -32.43 -14.52
CA ASP A 12 4.66 -33.38 -15.32
C ASP A 12 3.45 -33.84 -14.49
N ASP A 13 2.25 -33.40 -14.89
CA ASP A 13 0.95 -33.61 -14.23
C ASP A 13 0.52 -35.09 -14.10
N SER A 14 1.40 -36.06 -14.38
CA SER A 14 1.04 -37.47 -14.40
C SER A 14 1.21 -38.23 -13.07
N GLN A 15 1.62 -37.58 -11.97
CA GLN A 15 1.84 -38.25 -10.67
C GLN A 15 1.55 -37.33 -9.44
N GLU A 16 0.30 -36.91 -9.20
CA GLU A 16 -0.04 -36.23 -7.93
C GLU A 16 -1.21 -36.92 -7.20
N ASN A 17 -0.89 -38.02 -6.53
CA ASN A 17 -1.70 -38.58 -5.44
C ASN A 17 -0.73 -39.04 -4.34
N ASP A 18 -0.26 -38.14 -3.47
CA ASP A 18 -0.10 -38.55 -2.05
C ASP A 18 0.16 -37.46 -1.01
N HIS A 19 0.56 -36.22 -1.32
CA HIS A 19 0.95 -35.29 -0.24
C HIS A 19 0.46 -33.86 -0.45
N LYS A 20 -0.86 -33.67 -0.52
CA LYS A 20 -1.45 -32.36 -0.22
C LYS A 20 -1.47 -32.21 1.30
N GLU A 21 -0.52 -31.47 1.85
CA GLU A 21 -0.64 -30.96 3.21
C GLU A 21 -1.84 -30.02 3.24
N VAL A 22 -2.98 -30.58 3.65
CA VAL A 22 -4.23 -29.86 3.85
C VAL A 22 -3.96 -28.87 4.97
N HIS A 23 -3.71 -27.62 4.60
CA HIS A 23 -3.78 -26.55 5.57
C HIS A 23 -5.21 -26.59 6.11
N ASN A 24 -5.35 -26.89 7.40
CA ASN A 24 -6.63 -26.81 8.09
C ASN A 24 -7.07 -25.35 8.03
N HIS A 25 -7.81 -24.99 6.98
CA HIS A 25 -8.60 -23.79 6.98
C HIS A 25 -9.54 -23.90 8.18
N GLN A 26 -9.53 -22.89 9.04
CA GLN A 26 -10.61 -22.77 10.02
C GLN A 26 -11.92 -22.84 9.23
N PRO A 27 -12.88 -23.68 9.65
CA PRO A 27 -14.16 -23.75 8.96
C PRO A 27 -14.73 -22.35 8.90
N LEU A 28 -15.06 -21.89 7.70
CA LEU A 28 -15.90 -20.71 7.56
C LEU A 28 -17.19 -20.99 8.35
N PRO A 29 -17.70 -20.02 9.13
CA PRO A 29 -18.98 -20.19 9.81
C PRO A 29 -20.02 -20.74 8.83
N SER A 30 -20.66 -21.84 9.20
CA SER A 30 -21.75 -22.40 8.41
C SER A 30 -22.79 -21.30 8.23
N HIS A 31 -23.05 -20.89 6.98
CA HIS A 31 -24.18 -20.05 6.67
C HIS A 31 -25.44 -20.88 6.98
N GLY A 32 -25.97 -20.70 8.19
CA GLY A 32 -27.10 -21.46 8.70
C GLY A 32 -28.24 -21.47 7.69
N THR A 33 -28.89 -22.63 7.57
CA THR A 33 -30.13 -22.76 6.80
C THR A 33 -31.17 -21.82 7.40
N GLY A 34 -31.27 -20.62 6.83
CA GLY A 34 -32.31 -19.61 7.04
C GLY A 34 -32.88 -19.49 8.45
N GLY A 35 -32.34 -18.59 9.27
CA GLY A 35 -33.02 -18.13 10.49
C GLY A 35 -32.12 -17.64 11.62
N GLU A 36 -30.86 -18.06 11.64
CA GLU A 36 -29.91 -17.64 12.67
C GLU A 36 -29.20 -16.35 12.26
N GLN A 37 -29.36 -15.31 13.08
CA GLN A 37 -28.69 -14.03 12.93
C GLN A 37 -27.19 -14.23 13.16
N ASP A 38 -26.35 -13.76 12.23
CA ASP A 38 -24.89 -13.84 12.34
C ASP A 38 -24.40 -13.15 13.63
N ASP A 39 -23.54 -13.86 14.39
CA ASP A 39 -23.01 -13.39 15.67
C ASP A 39 -22.14 -12.13 15.53
N ALA A 40 -21.60 -11.85 14.33
CA ALA A 40 -20.87 -10.63 14.02
C ALA A 40 -21.79 -9.45 13.63
N VAL A 41 -23.12 -9.64 13.61
CA VAL A 41 -24.07 -8.57 13.29
C VAL A 41 -24.00 -7.49 14.37
N GLN A 42 -23.58 -6.31 13.96
CA GLN A 42 -23.66 -5.12 14.80
C GLN A 42 -25.14 -4.75 15.02
N THR A 43 -25.64 -5.03 16.23
CA THR A 43 -27.03 -4.75 16.63
C THR A 43 -27.22 -3.37 17.25
N SER A 44 -26.13 -2.66 17.54
CA SER A 44 -26.15 -1.31 18.12
C SER A 44 -24.93 -0.49 17.72
N VAL A 45 -25.09 0.83 17.69
CA VAL A 45 -23.95 1.75 17.63
C VAL A 45 -23.23 1.73 18.98
N GLY A 46 -21.91 1.50 18.96
CA GLY A 46 -21.09 1.64 20.17
C GLY A 46 -21.00 3.11 20.61
N PRO A 47 -20.48 3.38 21.82
CA PRO A 47 -20.22 4.74 22.27
C PRO A 47 -19.40 5.51 21.22
N LEU A 48 -19.71 6.80 21.04
CA LEU A 48 -18.87 7.67 20.24
C LEU A 48 -17.50 7.75 20.92
N THR A 49 -16.53 7.03 20.36
CA THR A 49 -15.14 7.15 20.77
C THR A 49 -14.52 8.29 19.96
N ASN A 50 -13.64 9.07 20.60
CA ASN A 50 -12.67 9.85 19.82
C ASN A 50 -11.81 8.84 19.06
N THR A 51 -12.13 8.59 17.80
CA THR A 51 -11.36 7.68 16.94
C THR A 51 -10.03 8.29 16.48
N TRP A 52 -9.72 9.52 16.90
CA TRP A 52 -8.57 10.27 16.41
C TRP A 52 -7.80 11.00 17.52
N ASP A 53 -6.82 10.31 18.09
CA ASP A 53 -5.82 10.88 18.99
C ASP A 53 -4.49 11.16 18.27
N GLY A 54 -4.54 11.28 16.93
CA GLY A 54 -3.37 11.33 16.06
C GLY A 54 -3.06 12.72 15.50
N PRO A 55 -1.78 13.04 15.25
CA PRO A 55 -1.38 14.26 14.55
C PRO A 55 -2.02 14.34 13.16
N ARG A 56 -2.43 15.55 12.78
CA ARG A 56 -3.05 15.85 11.47
C ARG A 56 -2.01 16.45 10.55
N PHE A 57 -2.05 16.07 9.27
CA PHE A 57 -1.29 16.72 8.22
C PHE A 57 -2.23 17.16 7.09
N PRO A 58 -1.92 18.25 6.36
CA PRO A 58 -2.79 18.78 5.31
C PRO A 58 -3.05 17.78 4.16
N GLY A 59 -2.10 16.87 3.94
CA GLY A 59 -2.08 15.95 2.83
C GLY A 59 -1.78 16.61 1.49
N VAL A 60 -1.54 15.77 0.47
CA VAL A 60 -1.39 16.19 -0.91
C VAL A 60 -2.78 16.40 -1.52
N GLY A 61 -3.05 17.62 -2.00
CA GLY A 61 -4.34 17.94 -2.63
C GLY A 61 -4.56 17.23 -3.96
N ALA A 62 -5.82 17.16 -4.38
CA ALA A 62 -6.19 16.62 -5.68
C ALA A 62 -5.46 17.36 -6.81
N THR A 63 -4.93 16.60 -7.76
CA THR A 63 -4.39 17.15 -9.01
C THR A 63 -5.49 17.26 -10.06
N LEU A 64 -5.15 17.61 -11.31
CA LEU A 64 -6.08 17.60 -12.45
C LEU A 64 -6.56 16.19 -12.87
N TYR A 65 -6.26 15.15 -12.06
CA TYR A 65 -6.60 13.76 -12.32
C TYR A 65 -7.57 13.31 -11.24
N ALA A 66 -8.71 12.77 -11.65
CA ALA A 66 -9.81 12.41 -10.77
C ALA A 66 -10.33 10.99 -11.09
N PRO A 67 -10.70 10.19 -10.06
CA PRO A 67 -10.60 10.52 -8.63
C PRO A 67 -9.12 10.58 -8.16
N PRO A 68 -8.82 11.14 -6.97
CA PRO A 68 -7.46 11.15 -6.46
C PRO A 68 -6.94 9.75 -6.07
N ASP A 69 -5.87 9.29 -6.71
CA ASP A 69 -5.21 8.03 -6.38
C ASP A 69 -4.16 8.25 -5.29
N THR A 70 -4.58 8.08 -4.04
CA THR A 70 -3.75 8.37 -2.86
C THR A 70 -3.00 7.12 -2.39
N ASN A 71 -1.68 7.23 -2.26
CA ASN A 71 -0.83 6.23 -1.62
C ASN A 71 0.06 6.88 -0.56
N MET A 72 0.53 6.12 0.43
CA MET A 72 1.35 6.65 1.51
C MET A 72 2.21 5.59 2.19
N ALA A 73 3.42 5.96 2.58
CA ALA A 73 4.30 5.19 3.45
C ALA A 73 4.65 5.96 4.72
N VAL A 74 4.85 5.21 5.80
CA VAL A 74 5.04 5.72 7.16
C VAL A 74 6.37 5.16 7.68
N GLY A 75 7.41 5.99 7.71
CA GLY A 75 8.71 5.64 8.32
C GLY A 75 8.75 5.98 9.82
N PRO A 76 9.92 5.96 10.49
CA PRO A 76 10.04 6.32 11.90
C PRO A 76 9.70 7.78 12.17
N ASN A 77 10.21 8.69 11.34
CA ASN A 77 10.12 10.15 11.57
C ASN A 77 9.22 10.88 10.58
N HIS A 78 8.96 10.28 9.42
CA HIS A 78 8.29 10.94 8.30
C HIS A 78 7.13 10.13 7.72
N ILE A 79 6.27 10.83 7.02
CA ILE A 79 5.15 10.34 6.25
C ILE A 79 5.40 10.79 4.80
N HIS A 80 5.42 9.84 3.88
CA HIS A 80 5.52 10.10 2.44
C HIS A 80 4.15 9.85 1.82
N GLN A 81 3.47 10.88 1.35
CA GLN A 81 2.20 10.72 0.64
C GLN A 81 2.39 11.06 -0.83
N THR A 82 1.80 10.24 -1.69
CA THR A 82 1.68 10.47 -3.13
C THR A 82 0.21 10.55 -3.51
N VAL A 83 -0.12 11.45 -4.42
CA VAL A 83 -1.46 11.56 -5.02
C VAL A 83 -1.31 11.82 -6.50
N ASN A 84 -1.76 10.87 -7.31
CA ASN A 84 -1.62 10.88 -8.77
C ASN A 84 -0.16 11.17 -9.20
N SER A 85 0.11 12.42 -9.60
CA SER A 85 1.40 12.88 -10.12
C SER A 85 2.24 13.70 -9.13
N ARG A 86 1.84 13.77 -7.86
CA ARG A 86 2.51 14.58 -6.83
C ARG A 86 2.89 13.79 -5.60
N TYR A 87 3.88 14.27 -4.87
CA TYR A 87 4.24 13.76 -3.55
C TYR A 87 4.55 14.88 -2.56
N ALA A 88 4.37 14.60 -1.28
CA ALA A 88 4.85 15.44 -0.18
C ALA A 88 5.34 14.58 0.99
N ILE A 89 6.24 15.18 1.78
CA ILE A 89 6.85 14.59 2.96
C ILE A 89 6.42 15.40 4.17
N TYR A 90 5.89 14.74 5.19
CA TYR A 90 5.52 15.36 6.45
C TYR A 90 6.28 14.72 7.60
N THR A 91 6.53 15.48 8.66
CA THR A 91 6.88 14.92 9.98
C THR A 91 5.68 14.15 10.54
N LYS A 92 5.90 13.31 11.56
CA LYS A 92 4.79 12.64 12.28
C LYS A 92 3.81 13.63 12.89
N SER A 93 4.25 14.80 13.32
CA SER A 93 3.37 15.86 13.86
C SER A 93 2.61 16.63 12.77
N GLY A 94 2.86 16.33 11.50
CA GLY A 94 2.15 16.88 10.35
C GLY A 94 2.72 18.17 9.75
N THR A 95 3.89 18.61 10.22
CA THR A 95 4.65 19.69 9.58
C THR A 95 5.18 19.22 8.23
N LEU A 96 4.96 20.01 7.17
CA LEU A 96 5.47 19.77 5.83
C LEU A 96 7.00 19.92 5.81
N VAL A 97 7.68 18.89 5.31
CA VAL A 97 9.14 18.83 5.14
C VAL A 97 9.52 19.11 3.70
N ALA A 98 8.77 18.55 2.73
CA ALA A 98 8.99 18.78 1.30
C ALA A 98 7.71 18.57 0.49
N GLY A 99 7.62 19.26 -0.65
CA GLY A 99 6.47 19.18 -1.58
C GLY A 99 5.36 20.18 -1.26
N PRO A 100 4.17 20.05 -1.89
CA PRO A 100 3.84 19.05 -2.92
C PRO A 100 4.62 19.25 -4.22
N ASN A 101 5.48 18.29 -4.56
CA ASN A 101 6.31 18.29 -5.77
C ASN A 101 5.74 17.35 -6.83
N SER A 102 6.11 17.52 -8.11
CA SER A 102 5.80 16.52 -9.14
C SER A 102 6.67 15.28 -8.98
N LEU A 103 6.16 14.09 -9.34
CA LEU A 103 6.95 12.86 -9.33
C LEU A 103 8.20 12.97 -10.22
N SER A 104 8.08 13.63 -11.37
CA SER A 104 9.17 13.86 -12.32
C SER A 104 10.36 14.59 -11.70
N SER A 105 10.13 15.39 -10.64
CA SER A 105 11.19 16.11 -9.94
C SER A 105 12.20 15.20 -9.25
N LEU A 106 11.84 13.95 -8.92
CA LEU A 106 12.76 12.95 -8.38
C LEU A 106 13.90 12.63 -9.36
N TRP A 107 13.63 12.77 -10.66
CA TRP A 107 14.55 12.44 -11.74
C TRP A 107 15.29 13.67 -12.28
N ALA A 108 15.00 14.88 -11.79
CA ALA A 108 15.63 16.11 -12.25
C ALA A 108 17.17 16.07 -12.23
N PRO A 109 17.85 15.47 -11.23
CA PRO A 109 19.31 15.33 -11.24
C PRO A 109 19.87 14.48 -12.38
N LEU A 110 19.05 13.65 -13.03
CA LEU A 110 19.44 12.84 -14.19
C LEU A 110 19.36 13.61 -15.52
N GLY A 111 18.95 14.88 -15.48
CA GLY A 111 18.82 15.75 -16.65
C GLY A 111 17.50 15.57 -17.41
N SER A 112 17.14 16.58 -18.22
CA SER A 112 15.86 16.65 -18.95
C SER A 112 15.85 15.93 -20.31
N ALA A 113 16.99 15.37 -20.73
CA ALA A 113 17.09 14.63 -21.98
C ALA A 113 16.33 13.27 -21.94
N ASN A 114 15.96 12.80 -20.75
CA ASN A 114 15.13 11.61 -20.57
C ASN A 114 13.66 12.00 -20.28
N GLY A 115 12.75 11.09 -20.59
CA GLY A 115 11.31 11.28 -20.33
C GLY A 115 10.94 11.30 -18.84
N CYS A 116 11.79 10.76 -17.95
CA CYS A 116 11.48 10.62 -16.53
C CYS A 116 11.48 11.96 -15.78
N ALA A 117 12.42 12.85 -16.10
CA ALA A 117 12.49 14.19 -15.49
C ALA A 117 11.42 15.16 -16.04
N THR A 118 10.77 14.81 -17.15
CA THR A 118 9.86 15.70 -17.88
C THR A 118 8.40 15.23 -17.88
N ASN A 119 8.13 13.97 -17.54
CA ASN A 119 6.79 13.40 -17.54
C ASN A 119 6.44 12.76 -16.19
N ASN A 120 5.16 12.81 -15.81
CA ASN A 120 4.62 12.13 -14.63
C ASN A 120 3.76 10.95 -15.09
N ALA A 121 4.39 9.85 -15.47
CA ALA A 121 3.72 8.64 -15.95
C ALA A 121 3.74 7.53 -14.88
N GLY A 122 2.69 6.70 -14.87
CA GLY A 122 2.55 5.54 -13.99
C GLY A 122 1.68 5.77 -12.75
N ASP A 123 1.40 4.68 -12.03
CA ASP A 123 0.65 4.66 -10.77
C ASP A 123 1.62 4.47 -9.61
N VAL A 124 1.77 5.50 -8.79
CA VAL A 124 2.83 5.50 -7.78
C VAL A 124 2.43 4.77 -6.51
N VAL A 125 3.33 3.89 -6.08
CA VAL A 125 3.29 3.23 -4.77
C VAL A 125 4.42 3.74 -3.90
N ALA A 126 4.10 4.23 -2.70
CA ALA A 126 5.06 4.60 -1.69
C ALA A 126 5.23 3.44 -0.69
N GLN A 127 6.47 3.07 -0.39
CA GLN A 127 6.81 2.04 0.60
C GLN A 127 7.96 2.52 1.49
N TYR A 128 8.08 1.93 2.68
CA TYR A 128 9.21 2.14 3.57
C TYR A 128 9.94 0.82 3.79
N ASP A 129 11.19 0.76 3.34
CA ASP A 129 12.09 -0.36 3.57
C ASP A 129 12.74 -0.20 4.94
N LYS A 130 12.26 -1.01 5.89
CA LYS A 130 12.71 -0.99 7.29
C LYS A 130 14.15 -1.45 7.46
N LEU A 131 14.67 -2.31 6.57
CA LEU A 131 16.02 -2.85 6.68
C LEU A 131 17.05 -1.82 6.20
N ALA A 132 16.70 -1.02 5.19
CA ALA A 132 17.58 -0.01 4.62
C ALA A 132 17.29 1.42 5.08
N ASP A 133 16.33 1.62 6.00
CA ASP A 133 15.88 2.91 6.52
C ASP A 133 15.64 3.96 5.43
N ARG A 134 14.84 3.60 4.43
CA ARG A 134 14.55 4.51 3.31
C ARG A 134 13.14 4.32 2.76
N PHE A 135 12.65 5.39 2.15
CA PHE A 135 11.45 5.33 1.34
C PHE A 135 11.78 4.83 -0.07
N LEU A 136 10.89 4.03 -0.63
CA LEU A 136 10.87 3.65 -2.03
C LEU A 136 9.61 4.20 -2.66
N VAL A 137 9.77 4.69 -3.88
CA VAL A 137 8.69 5.16 -4.73
C VAL A 137 8.86 4.44 -6.06
N THR A 138 7.83 3.74 -6.51
CA THR A 138 7.81 2.96 -7.75
C THR A 138 6.67 3.38 -8.63
#